data_AF-T0ME87-F1
#
_entry.id   AF-T0ME87-F1
#
_cell.length_a   1.000
_cell.length_b   1.000
_cell.length_c   1.000
_cell.angle_alpha   90.00
_cell.angle_beta   90.00
_cell.angle_gamma   90.00
#
_symmetry.space_group_name_H-M   'P 1'
#
loop_
_entity.id
_entity.type
_entity.pdbx_description
1 polymer ?
#
loop_
_entity_poly.entity_id
_entity_poly.type
_entity_poly.pdbx_seq_one_letter_code
_entity_poly.pdbx_strand_id
1 'polypeptide(L)'
;MEKHLLPILREHSIVFNAFRVIAAGFLSGSLTYGSTEGTRFSGDGRIAKYMSALWDKESLHNAQRKLNAAIKDVGITSIEAALRWAYYHSALGQGDGIILGASKESQIESNIKAIGNGPLPDTIVAAIEALWEDLRGEREDSYIN
;
A
#
# COMPACT_ATOMS: atom_id res chain seq x y z
N MET A 1 11.37 -4.77 -6.03
CA MET A 1 10.37 -5.62 -6.74
C MET A 1 10.26 -5.21 -8.20
N GLU A 2 9.76 -4.01 -8.51
CA GLU A 2 9.51 -3.58 -9.90
C GLU A 2 10.78 -3.54 -10.78
N LYS A 3 11.91 -3.10 -10.24
CA LYS A 3 13.18 -2.98 -10.98
C LYS A 3 13.92 -4.31 -11.24
N HIS A 4 13.58 -5.38 -10.51
CA HIS A 4 14.37 -6.61 -10.50
C HIS A 4 13.53 -7.87 -10.71
N LEU A 5 12.50 -8.08 -9.87
CA LEU A 5 11.69 -9.30 -9.92
C LEU A 5 10.74 -9.31 -11.12
N LEU A 6 9.98 -8.23 -11.35
CA LEU A 6 9.00 -8.23 -12.44
C LEU A 6 9.62 -8.46 -13.82
N PRO A 7 10.77 -7.84 -14.20
CA PRO A 7 11.42 -8.13 -15.48
C PRO A 7 11.72 -9.63 -15.67
N ILE A 8 12.25 -10.29 -14.64
CA ILE A 8 12.53 -11.73 -14.66
C ILE A 8 11.23 -12.53 -14.86
N LEU A 9 10.16 -12.19 -14.14
CA LEU A 9 8.88 -12.88 -14.31
C LEU A 9 8.33 -12.71 -15.73
N ARG A 10 8.52 -11.55 -16.38
CA ARG A 10 8.09 -11.35 -17.77
C ARG A 10 8.86 -12.17 -18.77
N GLU A 11 10.18 -12.26 -18.60
CA GLU A 11 11.03 -13.10 -19.45
C GLU A 11 10.55 -14.57 -19.44
N HIS A 12 10.02 -15.03 -18.30
CA HIS A 12 9.50 -16.38 -18.13
C HIS A 12 7.97 -16.51 -18.30
N SER A 13 7.27 -15.48 -18.78
CA SER A 13 5.80 -15.47 -18.94
C SER A 13 5.03 -15.84 -17.65
N ILE A 14 5.55 -15.42 -16.50
CA ILE A 14 4.93 -15.64 -15.19
C ILE A 14 4.12 -14.39 -14.81
N VAL A 15 2.86 -14.61 -14.43
CA VAL A 15 1.98 -13.56 -13.89
C VAL A 15 2.29 -13.28 -12.42
N PHE A 16 2.23 -12.01 -12.01
CA PHE A 16 2.44 -11.61 -10.64
C PHE A 16 1.12 -11.20 -9.99
N ASN A 17 0.89 -11.69 -8.77
CA ASN A 17 -0.25 -11.29 -7.96
C ASN A 17 0.24 -10.49 -6.74
N ALA A 18 0.10 -9.17 -6.81
CA ALA A 18 0.53 -8.26 -5.77
C ALA A 18 -0.29 -8.46 -4.49
N PHE A 19 0.39 -8.72 -3.38
CA PHE A 19 -0.22 -8.85 -2.06
C PHE A 19 0.20 -7.68 -1.16
N ARG A 20 -0.59 -7.42 -0.11
CA ARG A 20 -0.35 -6.33 0.86
C ARG A 20 -0.25 -4.94 0.23
N VAL A 21 -1.02 -4.67 -0.83
CA VAL A 21 -1.10 -3.34 -1.47
C VAL A 21 -1.47 -2.22 -0.50
N ILE A 22 -2.23 -2.53 0.56
CA ILE A 22 -2.57 -1.58 1.65
C ILE A 22 -1.70 -1.74 2.90
N ALA A 23 -0.51 -2.35 2.77
CA ALA A 23 0.47 -2.52 3.86
C ALA A 23 -0.13 -3.20 5.12
N ALA A 24 -0.81 -4.32 4.93
CA ALA A 24 -1.56 -5.05 5.98
C ALA A 24 -2.66 -4.25 6.69
N GLY A 25 -3.03 -3.07 6.17
CA GLY A 25 -3.98 -2.14 6.77
C GLY A 25 -3.31 -0.89 7.34
N PHE A 26 -1.97 -0.77 7.33
CA PHE A 26 -1.26 0.42 7.79
C PHE A 26 -1.74 1.70 7.09
N LEU A 27 -2.00 1.60 5.78
CA LEU A 27 -2.46 2.72 4.94
C LEU A 27 -3.89 3.18 5.25
N SER A 28 -4.62 2.54 6.19
CA SER A 28 -5.84 3.14 6.76
C SER A 28 -5.52 4.32 7.69
N GLY A 29 -4.27 4.44 8.14
CA GLY A 29 -3.85 5.38 9.18
C GLY A 29 -4.12 4.89 10.61
N SER A 30 -4.84 3.79 10.81
CA SER A 30 -5.24 3.29 12.12
C SER A 30 -4.06 3.09 13.08
N LEU A 31 -2.95 2.52 12.60
CA LEU A 31 -1.73 2.36 13.41
C LEU A 31 -1.09 3.72 13.73
N THR A 32 -1.09 4.64 12.78
CA THR A 32 -0.47 5.98 12.92
C THR A 32 -1.22 6.87 13.91
N TYR A 33 -2.54 6.75 13.98
CA TYR A 33 -3.39 7.59 14.84
C TYR A 33 -3.89 6.85 16.09
N GLY A 34 -3.37 5.64 16.38
CA GLY A 34 -3.66 4.91 17.60
C GLY A 34 -5.03 4.21 17.66
N SER A 35 -5.75 4.09 16.54
CA SER A 35 -7.06 3.43 16.45
C SER A 35 -6.92 1.98 15.96
N THR A 36 -6.19 1.14 16.69
CA THR A 36 -5.79 -0.20 16.22
C THR A 36 -6.78 -1.32 16.54
N GLU A 37 -7.82 -1.07 17.34
CA GLU A 37 -8.82 -2.09 17.69
C GLU A 37 -9.46 -2.75 16.45
N GLY A 38 -9.52 -4.08 16.44
CA GLY A 38 -10.07 -4.85 15.32
C GLY A 38 -9.20 -4.86 14.06
N THR A 39 -7.97 -4.32 14.12
CA THR A 39 -7.00 -4.35 13.01
C THR A 39 -5.99 -5.47 13.18
N ARG A 40 -5.15 -5.72 12.16
CA ARG A 40 -4.04 -6.69 12.27
C ARG A 40 -2.95 -6.27 13.27
N PHE A 41 -3.04 -5.05 13.81
CA PHE A 41 -2.11 -4.49 14.78
C PHE A 41 -2.66 -4.55 16.22
N SER A 42 -3.90 -5.01 16.45
CA SER A 42 -4.43 -5.16 17.81
C SER A 42 -3.99 -6.44 18.49
N GLY A 43 -3.76 -6.36 19.80
CA GLY A 43 -3.46 -7.50 20.67
C GLY A 43 -1.96 -7.84 20.75
N ASP A 44 -1.64 -8.93 21.44
CA ASP A 44 -0.28 -9.37 21.75
C ASP A 44 0.14 -10.67 21.03
N GLY A 45 -0.72 -11.16 20.14
CA GLY A 45 -0.50 -12.36 19.34
C GLY A 45 0.66 -12.22 18.35
N ARG A 46 1.13 -13.36 17.84
CA ARG A 46 2.29 -13.42 16.91
C ARG A 46 2.09 -12.59 15.64
N ILE A 47 0.88 -12.57 15.10
CA ILE A 47 0.54 -11.79 13.90
C ILE A 47 0.67 -10.29 14.19
N ALA A 48 0.11 -9.80 15.30
CA ALA A 48 0.17 -8.40 15.67
C ALA A 48 1.62 -7.93 15.84
N LYS A 49 2.43 -8.69 16.60
CA LYS A 49 3.86 -8.40 16.79
C LYS A 49 4.63 -8.36 15.46
N TYR A 50 4.39 -9.34 14.58
CA TYR A 50 5.04 -9.39 13.28
C TYR A 50 4.63 -8.22 12.37
N MET A 51 3.34 -7.85 12.34
CA MET A 51 2.89 -6.71 11.54
C MET A 51 3.41 -5.38 12.11
N SER A 52 3.39 -5.18 13.42
CA SER A 52 3.97 -3.99 14.03
C SER A 52 5.46 -3.89 13.74
N ALA A 53 6.23 -4.98 13.84
CA ALA A 53 7.66 -4.95 13.49
C ALA A 53 7.95 -4.48 12.04
N LEU A 54 7.02 -4.71 11.11
CA LEU A 54 7.18 -4.29 9.71
C LEU A 54 6.76 -2.83 9.45
N TRP A 55 5.77 -2.32 10.19
CA TRP A 55 5.04 -1.09 9.85
C TRP A 55 5.04 -0.01 10.93
N ASP A 56 5.28 -0.36 12.19
CA ASP A 56 5.34 0.55 13.35
C ASP A 56 6.72 1.24 13.40
N LYS A 57 6.95 2.10 12.41
CA LYS A 57 8.20 2.86 12.24
C LYS A 57 7.89 4.33 12.07
N GLU A 58 8.65 5.18 12.73
CA GLU A 58 8.44 6.63 12.69
C GLU A 58 8.49 7.20 11.27
N SER A 59 9.39 6.70 10.42
CA SER A 59 9.50 7.06 9.00
C SER A 59 8.19 6.78 8.25
N LEU A 60 7.59 5.62 8.46
CA LEU A 60 6.31 5.22 7.84
C LEU A 60 5.14 6.06 8.38
N HIS A 61 5.12 6.34 9.69
CA HIS A 61 4.10 7.22 10.27
C HIS A 61 4.17 8.64 9.71
N ASN A 62 5.38 9.17 9.51
CA ASN A 62 5.59 10.45 8.86
C ASN A 62 5.10 10.42 7.41
N ALA A 63 5.42 9.35 6.66
CA ALA A 63 4.94 9.19 5.29
C ALA A 63 3.39 9.10 5.22
N GLN A 64 2.75 8.37 6.13
CA GLN A 64 1.29 8.29 6.23
C GLN A 64 0.65 9.66 6.48
N ARG A 65 1.25 10.48 7.35
CA ARG A 65 0.78 11.85 7.61
C ARG A 65 0.92 12.75 6.38
N LYS A 66 2.07 12.69 5.70
CA LYS A 66 2.31 13.43 4.45
C LYS A 66 1.34 13.01 3.34
N LEU A 67 1.10 11.70 3.17
CA LEU A 67 0.12 11.18 2.21
C LEU A 67 -1.29 11.71 2.49
N ASN A 68 -1.75 11.62 3.75
CA ASN A 68 -3.04 12.15 4.15
C ASN A 68 -3.18 13.65 3.87
N ALA A 69 -2.11 14.43 4.06
CA ALA A 69 -2.11 15.85 3.74
C ALA A 69 -2.24 16.11 2.23
N ALA A 70 -1.51 15.35 1.40
CA ALA A 70 -1.51 15.51 -0.06
C ALA A 70 -2.87 15.16 -0.69
N ILE A 71 -3.56 14.14 -0.18
CA ILE A 71 -4.84 13.68 -0.73
C ILE A 71 -6.06 14.43 -0.17
N LYS A 72 -5.86 15.26 0.86
CA LYS A 72 -6.94 15.94 1.59
C LYS A 72 -7.85 16.74 0.66
N ASP A 73 -7.27 17.52 -0.24
CA ASP A 73 -8.02 18.42 -1.12
C ASP A 73 -8.71 17.70 -2.28
N VAL A 74 -8.26 16.48 -2.59
CA VAL A 74 -8.89 15.59 -3.59
C VAL A 74 -10.02 14.77 -2.96
N GLY A 75 -10.12 14.74 -1.63
CA GLY A 75 -11.24 14.11 -0.93
C GLY A 75 -11.22 12.57 -0.95
N ILE A 76 -10.06 11.96 -1.16
CA ILE A 76 -9.90 10.50 -1.17
C ILE A 76 -9.19 9.99 0.08
N THR A 77 -9.38 8.72 0.39
CA THR A 77 -8.69 8.07 1.53
C THR A 77 -7.31 7.56 1.12
N SER A 78 -6.41 7.35 2.09
CA SER A 78 -5.10 6.73 1.82
C SER A 78 -5.22 5.30 1.27
N ILE A 79 -6.27 4.55 1.66
CA ILE A 79 -6.57 3.23 1.10
C ILE A 79 -6.91 3.36 -0.38
N GLU A 80 -7.79 4.29 -0.74
CA GLU A 80 -8.16 4.54 -2.14
C GLU A 80 -6.95 4.99 -2.96
N ALA A 81 -6.13 5.90 -2.43
CA ALA A 81 -4.89 6.32 -3.07
C ALA A 81 -3.96 5.13 -3.33
N ALA A 82 -3.72 4.27 -2.33
CA ALA A 82 -2.85 3.11 -2.50
C ALA A 82 -3.38 2.09 -3.52
N LEU A 83 -4.68 1.82 -3.51
CA LEU A 83 -5.31 0.88 -4.46
C LEU A 83 -5.27 1.40 -5.89
N ARG A 84 -5.60 2.68 -6.10
CA ARG A 84 -5.56 3.32 -7.42
C ARG A 84 -4.13 3.47 -7.91
N TRP A 85 -3.17 3.77 -7.04
CA TRP A 85 -1.76 3.78 -7.40
C TRP A 85 -1.30 2.39 -7.84
N ALA A 86 -1.60 1.35 -7.07
CA ALA A 86 -1.21 -0.01 -7.44
C ALA A 86 -1.84 -0.48 -8.75
N TYR A 87 -3.09 -0.12 -9.03
CA TYR A 87 -3.77 -0.56 -10.25
C TYR A 87 -3.37 0.22 -11.50
N TYR A 88 -3.21 1.54 -11.40
CA TYR A 88 -3.00 2.41 -12.56
C TYR A 88 -1.57 2.91 -12.75
N HIS A 89 -0.77 2.95 -11.69
CA HIS A 89 0.50 3.67 -11.66
C HIS A 89 1.71 2.82 -11.27
N SER A 90 1.49 1.58 -10.81
CA SER A 90 2.58 0.62 -10.56
C SER A 90 3.10 -0.02 -11.85
N ALA A 91 4.16 -0.82 -11.71
CA ALA A 91 4.68 -1.63 -12.81
C ALA A 91 3.87 -2.92 -13.10
N LEU A 92 2.69 -3.10 -12.49
CA LEU A 92 1.81 -4.24 -12.81
C LEU A 92 1.34 -4.13 -14.27
N GLY A 93 1.42 -5.26 -14.98
CA GLY A 93 1.10 -5.35 -16.40
C GLY A 93 -0.14 -6.19 -16.67
N GLN A 94 -0.39 -6.43 -17.96
CA GLN A 94 -1.49 -7.27 -18.41
C GLN A 94 -1.37 -8.68 -17.81
N GLY A 95 -2.46 -9.17 -17.20
CA GLY A 95 -2.54 -10.50 -16.60
C GLY A 95 -2.09 -10.56 -15.13
N ASP A 96 -1.48 -9.51 -14.60
CA ASP A 96 -1.23 -9.41 -13.17
C ASP A 96 -2.51 -9.14 -12.38
N GLY A 97 -2.46 -9.50 -11.08
CA GLY A 97 -3.55 -9.29 -10.16
C GLY A 97 -3.16 -8.50 -8.91
N ILE A 98 -4.17 -7.91 -8.27
CA ILE A 98 -4.07 -7.37 -6.91
C ILE A 98 -4.91 -8.26 -5.99
N ILE A 99 -4.28 -8.81 -4.96
CA ILE A 99 -4.96 -9.60 -3.93
C ILE A 99 -5.57 -8.63 -2.91
N LEU A 100 -6.91 -8.52 -2.91
CA LEU A 100 -7.66 -7.73 -1.93
C LEU A 100 -7.88 -8.54 -0.65
N GLY A 101 -7.23 -8.12 0.43
CA GLY A 101 -7.46 -8.69 1.76
C GLY A 101 -8.43 -7.85 2.58
N ALA A 102 -9.50 -8.46 3.08
CA ALA A 102 -10.51 -7.82 3.92
C ALA A 102 -10.87 -8.70 5.14
N SER A 103 -11.41 -8.09 6.18
CA SER A 103 -12.05 -8.77 7.32
C SER A 103 -13.58 -8.67 7.31
N LYS A 104 -14.13 -7.85 6.41
CA LYS A 104 -15.57 -7.68 6.18
C LYS A 104 -15.83 -7.53 4.69
N GLU A 105 -16.95 -8.07 4.21
CA GLU A 105 -17.34 -8.00 2.80
C GLU A 105 -17.41 -6.56 2.26
N SER A 106 -17.95 -5.63 3.04
CA SER A 106 -18.05 -4.21 2.68
C SER A 106 -16.71 -3.54 2.37
N GLN A 107 -15.59 -4.06 2.89
CA GLN A 107 -14.26 -3.55 2.53
C GLN A 107 -13.88 -3.95 1.11
N ILE A 108 -14.26 -5.15 0.65
CA ILE A 108 -14.01 -5.59 -0.73
C ILE A 108 -14.80 -4.71 -1.70
N GLU A 109 -16.09 -4.49 -1.43
CA GLU A 109 -16.94 -3.61 -2.25
C GLU A 109 -16.36 -2.19 -2.34
N SER A 110 -15.98 -1.62 -1.20
CA SER A 110 -15.37 -0.28 -1.13
C SER A 110 -14.04 -0.23 -1.91
N ASN A 111 -13.19 -1.24 -1.77
CA ASN A 111 -11.91 -1.31 -2.46
C ASN A 111 -12.08 -1.42 -3.98
N ILE A 112 -13.03 -2.24 -4.45
CA ILE A 112 -13.34 -2.38 -5.88
C ILE A 112 -13.87 -1.04 -6.42
N LYS A 113 -14.78 -0.39 -5.69
CA LYS A 113 -15.30 0.93 -6.07
C LYS A 113 -14.20 1.98 -6.15
N ALA A 114 -13.29 1.99 -5.18
CA ALA A 114 -12.14 2.90 -5.15
C ALA A 114 -11.24 2.71 -6.39
N ILE A 115 -10.95 1.48 -6.79
CA ILE A 115 -10.23 1.20 -8.03
C ILE A 115 -11.04 1.70 -9.24
N GLY A 116 -12.35 1.46 -9.27
CA GLY A 116 -13.25 1.91 -10.34
C GLY A 116 -13.32 3.43 -10.55
N ASN A 117 -12.82 4.24 -9.61
CA ASN A 117 -12.74 5.70 -9.75
C ASN A 117 -11.63 6.18 -10.71
N GLY A 118 -10.86 5.26 -11.31
CA GLY A 118 -9.88 5.59 -12.35
C GLY A 118 -8.53 6.04 -11.81
N PRO A 119 -7.63 6.51 -12.69
CA PRO A 119 -6.28 6.92 -12.31
C PRO A 119 -6.30 8.09 -11.32
N LEU A 120 -5.30 8.14 -10.45
CA LEU A 120 -5.06 9.29 -9.57
C LEU A 120 -4.65 10.55 -10.37
N PRO A 121 -4.93 11.76 -9.87
CA PRO A 121 -4.34 12.98 -10.40
C PRO A 121 -2.81 12.95 -10.32
N ASP A 122 -2.13 13.51 -11.32
CA ASP A 122 -0.66 13.52 -11.41
C ASP A 122 0.02 14.13 -10.17
N THR A 123 -0.62 15.11 -9.54
CA THR A 123 -0.12 15.72 -8.29
C THR A 123 -0.07 14.74 -7.14
N ILE A 124 -1.03 13.82 -7.05
CA ILE A 124 -1.06 12.76 -6.04
C ILE A 124 -0.04 11.67 -6.37
N VAL A 125 0.09 11.31 -7.65
CA VAL A 125 1.12 10.35 -8.09
C VAL A 125 2.51 10.88 -7.73
N ALA A 126 2.83 12.12 -8.10
CA ALA A 126 4.11 12.74 -7.77
C ALA A 126 4.37 12.81 -6.25
N ALA A 127 3.33 13.05 -5.44
CA ALA A 127 3.45 13.02 -3.99
C ALA A 127 3.77 11.61 -3.47
N ILE A 128 3.14 10.56 -4.01
CA ILE A 128 3.43 9.17 -3.64
C ILE A 128 4.85 8.78 -4.06
N GLU A 129 5.29 9.13 -5.26
CA GLU A 129 6.66 8.86 -5.73
C GLU A 129 7.70 9.55 -4.85
N ALA A 130 7.49 10.82 -4.47
CA ALA A 130 8.39 11.53 -3.56
C ALA A 130 8.48 10.85 -2.18
N LEU A 131 7.36 10.35 -1.65
CA LEU A 131 7.36 9.57 -0.41
C LEU A 131 8.11 8.24 -0.55
N TRP A 132 8.02 7.59 -1.70
CA TRP A 132 8.80 6.39 -1.98
C TRP A 132 10.30 6.69 -2.01
N GLU A 133 10.74 7.78 -2.65
CA GLU A 133 12.16 8.16 -2.66
C GLU A 133 12.70 8.42 -1.25
N ASP A 134 11.94 9.12 -0.40
CA ASP A 134 12.29 9.35 1.01
C ASP A 134 12.51 8.04 1.79
N LEU A 135 11.73 6.99 1.46
CA LEU A 135 11.73 5.71 2.16
C LEU A 135 12.62 4.65 1.52
N ARG A 136 13.05 4.85 0.26
CA ARG A 136 13.68 3.81 -0.58
C ARG A 136 14.87 3.16 0.11
N GLY A 137 15.79 3.94 0.68
CA GLY A 137 16.98 3.39 1.33
C GLY A 137 16.66 2.45 2.50
N GLU A 138 15.63 2.75 3.29
CA GLU A 138 15.21 1.88 4.40
C GLU A 138 14.46 0.63 3.93
N ARG A 139 13.77 0.71 2.78
CA ARG A 139 12.79 -0.28 2.35
C ARG A 139 13.27 -1.20 1.22
N GLU A 140 14.15 -0.73 0.33
CA GLU A 140 14.69 -1.52 -0.78
C GLU A 140 15.65 -2.60 -0.28
N ASP A 141 16.49 -2.28 0.72
CA ASP A 141 17.44 -3.22 1.34
C ASP A 141 16.77 -4.39 2.09
N SER A 142 15.50 -4.23 2.47
CA SER A 142 14.75 -5.26 3.21
C SER A 142 14.32 -6.46 2.36
N TYR A 143 14.48 -6.40 1.04
CA TYR A 143 14.12 -7.48 0.11
C TYR A 143 15.34 -8.18 -0.53
N ILE A 144 16.54 -7.64 -0.32
CA ILE A 144 17.78 -8.12 -0.96
C ILE A 144 18.73 -8.79 0.05
N ASN A 145 18.53 -8.58 1.35
CA ASN A 145 19.32 -9.19 2.44
C ASN A 145 18.54 -10.25 3.23
#